data_AF-A0A4S5EUC0-F1
#
_entry.id   AF-A0A4S5EUC0-F1
#
_cell.length_a   1.000
_cell.length_b   1.000
_cell.length_c   1.000
_cell.angle_alpha   90.00
_cell.angle_beta   90.00
_cell.angle_gamma   90.00
#
_symmetry.space_group_name_H-M   'P 1'
#
loop_
_entity.id
_entity.type
_entity.pdbx_description
1 polymer ?
#
loop_
_entity_poly.entity_id
_entity_poly.type
_entity_poly.pdbx_seq_one_letter_code
_entity_poly.pdbx_strand_id
1 'polypeptide(L)'
;MFAREFEWDALTRFATDPAGGATLGVVSGRRRQGKTFLLRALCEAAGGFFFGADEATDGESLRRVGAALADRLGAPAPLAFDDWYPVFDALLALGSDRAVPVVI
;
A
#
# COMPACT_ATOMS: atom_id res chain seq x y z
N MET A 1 -13.43 14.27 6.46
CA MET A 1 -12.07 14.75 6.84
C MET A 1 -12.02 16.24 6.58
N PHE A 2 -11.85 17.09 7.60
CA PHE A 2 -11.95 18.54 7.42
C PHE A 2 -10.87 19.09 6.45
N ALA A 3 -11.27 19.94 5.51
CA ALA A 3 -10.42 20.63 4.53
C ALA A 3 -9.58 19.74 3.58
N ARG A 4 -10.01 18.48 3.34
CA ARG A 4 -9.31 17.53 2.46
C ARG A 4 -10.26 16.69 1.59
N GLU A 5 -11.46 17.23 1.35
CA GLU A 5 -12.51 16.54 0.60
C GLU A 5 -12.06 16.25 -0.83
N PHE A 6 -11.42 17.23 -1.48
CA PHE A 6 -10.90 17.06 -2.84
C PHE A 6 -9.84 15.96 -2.94
N GLU A 7 -8.84 15.96 -2.05
CA GLU A 7 -7.79 14.93 -2.05
C GLU A 7 -8.34 13.55 -1.72
N TRP A 8 -9.28 13.49 -0.78
CA TRP A 8 -9.95 12.24 -0.41
C TRP A 8 -10.78 11.66 -1.55
N ASP A 9 -11.53 12.51 -2.26
CA ASP A 9 -12.34 12.11 -3.42
C ASP A 9 -11.45 11.60 -4.56
N ALA A 10 -10.33 12.28 -4.82
CA ALA A 10 -9.37 11.84 -5.84
C ALA A 10 -8.75 10.47 -5.50
N LEU A 11 -8.36 10.26 -4.24
CA LEU A 11 -7.80 9.00 -3.76
C LEU A 11 -8.82 7.86 -3.80
N THR A 12 -10.05 8.14 -3.36
CA THR A 12 -11.13 7.16 -3.37
C THR A 12 -11.46 6.76 -4.80
N ARG A 13 -11.60 7.74 -5.70
CA ARG A 13 -11.85 7.46 -7.13
C ARG A 13 -10.75 6.60 -7.75
N PHE A 14 -9.47 6.86 -7.43
CA PHE A 14 -8.36 6.04 -7.90
C PHE A 14 -8.43 4.61 -7.33
N ALA A 15 -8.67 4.47 -6.03
CA ALA A 15 -8.69 3.15 -5.37
C ALA A 15 -9.89 2.28 -5.75
N THR A 16 -10.98 2.88 -6.22
CA THR A 16 -12.20 2.18 -6.62
C THR A 16 -12.41 2.14 -8.14
N ASP A 17 -11.41 2.50 -8.94
CA ASP A 17 -11.52 2.47 -10.39
C ASP A 17 -11.70 1.00 -10.86
N PRO A 18 -12.79 0.67 -11.60
CA PRO A 18 -13.02 -0.68 -12.09
C PRO A 18 -12.16 -1.04 -13.32
N ALA A 19 -11.30 -0.13 -13.80
CA ALA A 19 -10.38 -0.42 -14.89
C ALA A 19 -9.52 -1.66 -14.59
N GLY A 20 -9.37 -2.53 -15.59
CA GLY A 20 -8.60 -3.77 -15.43
C GLY A 20 -7.10 -3.51 -15.32
N GLY A 21 -6.42 -4.30 -14.49
CA GLY A 21 -4.97 -4.25 -14.30
C GLY A 21 -4.52 -3.36 -13.15
N ALA A 22 -3.24 -3.45 -12.80
CA ALA A 22 -2.67 -2.65 -11.73
C ALA A 22 -2.36 -1.22 -12.22
N THR A 23 -2.83 -0.22 -11.48
CA THR A 23 -2.54 1.19 -11.74
C THR A 23 -1.59 1.75 -10.68
N LEU A 24 -0.71 2.67 -11.08
CA LEU A 24 0.22 3.35 -10.18
C LEU A 24 -0.16 4.83 -10.02
N GLY A 25 -0.26 5.29 -8.77
CA GLY A 25 -0.48 6.69 -8.41
C GLY A 25 0.67 7.22 -7.55
N VAL A 26 1.11 8.45 -7.79
CA VAL A 26 2.16 9.11 -7.00
C VAL A 26 1.55 10.32 -6.28
N VAL A 27 1.56 10.29 -4.95
CA VAL A 27 1.07 11.40 -4.12
C VAL A 27 2.22 12.27 -3.65
N SER A 28 2.34 13.46 -4.24
CA SER A 28 3.38 14.43 -3.92
C SER A 28 2.83 15.66 -3.19
N GLY A 29 3.71 16.46 -2.59
CA GLY A 29 3.34 17.71 -1.92
C GLY A 29 4.31 18.12 -0.82
N ARG A 30 4.05 19.24 -0.14
CA ARG A 30 4.93 19.77 0.92
C ARG A 30 5.03 18.81 2.13
N ARG A 31 6.15 18.90 2.87
CA ARG A 31 6.35 18.14 4.12
C ARG A 31 5.27 18.50 5.15
N ARG A 32 4.90 17.54 6.01
CA ARG A 32 3.94 17.69 7.12
C ARG A 32 2.51 18.09 6.72
N GLN A 33 2.12 17.81 5.47
CA GLN A 33 0.77 18.06 4.96
C GLN A 33 -0.13 16.81 4.98
N GLY A 34 0.10 15.87 5.91
CA GLY A 34 -0.85 14.76 6.15
C GLY A 34 -1.00 13.71 5.03
N LYS A 35 -0.10 13.66 4.02
CA LYS A 35 -0.18 12.67 2.93
C LYS A 35 -0.17 11.22 3.43
N THR A 36 0.76 10.88 4.31
CA THR A 36 0.85 9.55 4.93
C THR A 36 -0.41 9.20 5.70
N PHE A 37 -1.01 10.18 6.38
CA PHE A 37 -2.28 10.01 7.09
C PHE A 37 -3.43 9.71 6.11
N LEU A 38 -3.53 10.47 5.01
CA LEU A 38 -4.52 10.23 3.95
C LEU A 38 -4.40 8.83 3.34
N LEU A 39 -3.19 8.43 2.96
CA LEU A 39 -2.92 7.14 2.33
C LEU A 39 -3.19 5.97 3.28
N ARG A 40 -2.80 6.12 4.55
CA ARG A 40 -3.13 5.13 5.58
C ARG A 40 -4.65 5.01 5.76
N ALA A 41 -5.36 6.12 5.89
CA ALA A 41 -6.81 6.13 6.02
C ALA A 41 -7.52 5.51 4.80
N LEU A 42 -6.99 5.70 3.60
CA LEU A 42 -7.50 5.06 2.38
C LEU A 42 -7.35 3.53 2.44
N CYS A 43 -6.17 3.03 2.80
CA CYS A 43 -5.94 1.60 2.96
C CYS A 43 -6.85 1.02 4.05
N GLU A 44 -6.99 1.69 5.20
CA GLU A 44 -7.88 1.24 6.27
C GLU A 44 -9.35 1.18 5.81
N ALA A 45 -9.83 2.21 5.12
CA ALA A 45 -11.22 2.27 4.63
C ALA A 45 -11.51 1.23 3.53
N ALA A 46 -10.54 0.90 2.68
CA ALA A 46 -10.70 -0.05 1.58
C ALA A 46 -10.31 -1.50 1.93
N GLY A 47 -9.74 -1.74 3.12
CA GLY A 47 -9.09 -3.02 3.43
C GLY A 47 -7.86 -3.28 2.54
N GLY A 48 -7.13 -2.20 2.23
CA GLY A 48 -5.89 -2.15 1.49
C GLY A 48 -4.67 -2.63 2.27
N PHE A 49 -3.50 -2.46 1.67
CA PHE A 49 -2.21 -2.75 2.28
C PHE A 49 -1.40 -1.47 2.41
N PHE A 50 -0.90 -1.19 3.60
CA PHE A 50 -0.03 -0.03 3.87
C PHE A 50 1.29 -0.52 4.46
N PHE A 51 2.37 -0.23 3.77
CA PHE A 51 3.73 -0.38 4.26
C PHE A 51 4.39 1.00 4.30
N GLY A 52 4.95 1.37 5.45
CA GLY A 52 5.63 2.65 5.59
C GLY A 52 7.09 2.52 5.19
N ALA A 53 7.55 3.35 4.26
CA ALA A 53 8.97 3.54 3.96
C ALA A 53 9.71 4.33 5.07
N ASP A 54 9.83 3.73 6.25
CA ASP A 54 10.77 4.20 7.27
C ASP A 54 12.22 3.94 6.83
N GLU A 55 13.16 4.74 7.31
CA GLU A 55 14.58 4.58 6.98
C GLU A 55 15.10 3.22 7.49
N ALA A 56 15.50 2.36 6.56
CA ALA A 56 15.99 1.01 6.81
C ALA A 56 16.94 0.57 5.69
N THR A 57 17.78 -0.43 5.95
CA THR A 57 18.56 -1.09 4.90
C THR A 57 17.65 -1.94 4.03
N ASP A 58 18.05 -2.23 2.79
CA ASP A 58 17.24 -3.05 1.87
C ASP A 58 16.82 -4.38 2.48
N GLY A 59 17.75 -5.12 3.11
CA GLY A 59 17.45 -6.40 3.75
C GLY A 59 16.50 -6.28 4.95
N GLU A 60 16.55 -5.19 5.70
CA GLU A 60 15.60 -4.94 6.79
C GLU A 60 14.21 -4.58 6.24
N SER A 61 14.14 -3.79 5.16
CA SER A 61 12.90 -3.48 4.46
C SER A 61 12.24 -4.74 3.89
N LEU A 62 13.01 -5.64 3.26
CA LEU A 62 12.53 -6.94 2.77
C LEU A 62 11.97 -7.82 3.88
N ARG A 63 12.64 -7.87 5.04
CA ARG A 63 12.15 -8.61 6.21
C ARG A 63 10.84 -8.02 6.74
N ARG A 64 10.75 -6.69 6.84
CA ARG A 64 9.56 -6.00 7.37
C ARG A 64 8.36 -6.16 6.44
N VAL A 65 8.54 -6.00 5.13
CA VAL A 65 7.45 -6.20 4.17
C VAL A 65 7.03 -7.67 4.13
N GLY A 66 7.96 -8.61 4.27
CA GLY A 66 7.68 -10.04 4.39
C GLY A 66 6.83 -10.40 5.60
N ALA A 67 7.09 -9.78 6.76
CA ALA A 67 6.24 -9.92 7.94
C ALA A 67 4.85 -9.31 7.72
N ALA A 68 4.77 -8.09 7.18
CA ALA A 68 3.50 -7.42 6.92
C ALA A 68 2.62 -8.18 5.90
N LEU A 69 3.22 -8.75 4.85
CA LEU A 69 2.53 -9.59 3.88
C LEU A 69 2.05 -10.90 4.51
N ALA A 70 2.87 -11.55 5.33
CA ALA A 70 2.46 -12.75 6.06
C ALA A 70 1.24 -12.49 6.94
N ASP A 71 1.25 -11.39 7.70
CA ASP A 71 0.11 -10.98 8.52
C ASP A 71 -1.15 -10.72 7.67
N ARG A 72 -1.00 -10.02 6.53
CA ARG A 72 -2.11 -9.73 5.61
C ARG A 72 -2.70 -10.98 4.96
N LEU A 73 -1.89 -12.01 4.75
CA LEU A 73 -2.27 -13.27 4.12
C LEU A 73 -2.69 -14.35 5.15
N GLY A 74 -2.50 -14.09 6.45
CA GLY A 74 -2.72 -15.08 7.50
C GLY A 74 -1.72 -16.25 7.44
N ALA A 75 -0.51 -16.01 6.93
CA ALA A 75 0.54 -17.02 6.86
C ALA A 75 1.10 -17.34 8.27
N PRO A 76 1.50 -18.58 8.54
CA PRO A 76 1.99 -18.99 9.87
C PRO A 76 3.40 -18.46 10.20
N ALA A 77 4.10 -17.88 9.23
CA ALA A 77 5.45 -17.32 9.38
C ALA A 77 5.70 -16.19 8.37
N PRO A 78 6.65 -15.27 8.65
CA PRO A 78 7.05 -14.22 7.71
C PRO A 78 7.46 -14.78 6.35
N LEU A 79 7.11 -14.07 5.28
CA LEU A 79 7.60 -14.39 3.94
C LEU A 79 9.07 -13.96 3.82
N ALA A 80 9.92 -14.85 3.32
CA ALA A 80 11.31 -14.54 3.06
C ALA A 80 11.47 -14.08 1.60
N PHE A 81 12.10 -12.92 1.43
CA PHE A 81 12.40 -12.34 0.13
C PHE A 81 13.88 -11.98 0.05
N ASP A 82 14.53 -12.39 -1.03
CA ASP A 82 15.92 -12.04 -1.32
C ASP A 82 16.03 -10.81 -2.24
N ASP A 83 14.91 -10.38 -2.83
CA ASP A 83 14.83 -9.30 -3.80
C ASP A 83 13.43 -8.66 -3.81
N TRP A 84 13.31 -7.46 -4.37
CA TRP A 84 12.06 -6.70 -4.43
C TRP A 84 11.08 -7.18 -5.52
N TYR A 85 11.53 -7.82 -6.60
CA TYR A 85 10.62 -8.32 -7.64
C TYR A 85 9.57 -9.30 -7.07
N PRO A 86 9.95 -10.32 -6.30
CA PRO A 86 8.99 -11.19 -5.62
C PRO A 86 8.05 -10.47 -4.64
N VAL A 87 8.50 -9.36 -4.03
CA VAL A 87 7.65 -8.54 -3.17
C VAL A 87 6.56 -7.86 -4.01
N PHE A 88 6.92 -7.25 -5.14
CA PHE A 88 5.96 -6.62 -6.03
C PHE A 88 4.96 -7.64 -6.60
N ASP A 89 5.41 -8.84 -6.97
CA ASP A 89 4.51 -9.91 -7.41
C ASP A 89 3.49 -10.27 -6.33
N ALA A 90 3.93 -10.42 -5.07
CA ALA A 90 3.05 -10.69 -3.94
C ALA A 90 2.07 -9.53 -3.67
N LEU A 91 2.52 -8.28 -3.78
CA LEU A 91 1.67 -7.10 -3.62
C LEU A 91 0.61 -7.00 -4.72
N LEU A 92 0.98 -7.27 -5.98
CA LEU A 92 0.05 -7.26 -7.11
C LEU A 92 -0.99 -8.39 -7.00
N ALA A 93 -0.60 -9.55 -6.48
CA ALA A 93 -1.51 -10.67 -6.23
C ALA A 93 -2.60 -10.37 -5.19
N LEU A 94 -2.39 -9.39 -4.29
CA LEU A 94 -3.45 -8.96 -3.35
C LEU A 94 -4.71 -8.44 -4.08
N GLY A 95 -4.54 -7.93 -5.31
CA GLY A 95 -5.61 -7.37 -6.13
C GLY A 95 -6.30 -8.38 -7.06
N SER A 96 -5.97 -9.68 -7.02
CA SER A 96 -6.48 -10.66 -7.99
C SER A 96 -8.00 -10.87 -7.93
N ASP A 97 -8.59 -10.84 -6.73
CA ASP A 97 -10.04 -11.06 -6.55
C ASP A 97 -10.85 -9.76 -6.54
N ARG A 98 -10.23 -8.65 -6.13
CA ARG A 98 -10.86 -7.32 -6.02
C ARG A 98 -9.81 -6.22 -6.09
N ALA A 99 -10.22 -5.01 -6.42
CA ALA A 99 -9.34 -3.84 -6.29
C ALA A 99 -8.88 -3.67 -4.83
N VAL A 100 -7.57 -3.62 -4.61
CA VAL A 100 -6.95 -3.42 -3.28
C VAL A 100 -5.90 -2.32 -3.41
N PRO A 101 -6.07 -1.17 -2.73
CA PRO A 101 -5.04 -0.14 -2.74
C PRO A 101 -3.82 -0.62 -1.93
N VAL A 102 -2.65 -0.52 -2.55
CA VAL A 102 -1.35 -0.83 -1.96
C VAL A 102 -0.55 0.46 -1.86
N VAL A 103 -0.05 0.78 -0.68
CA VAL A 103 0.82 1.92 -0.40
C VAL A 103 2.14 1.40 0.15
N ILE A 104 3.24 1.88 -0.41
CA ILE A 104 4.63 1.57 -0.02
C ILE A 104 5.40 2.86 0.28
#